data_AF-A0A955B5D9-F1
#
_entry.id   AF-A0A955B5D9-F1
#
_cell.length_a   1.000
_cell.length_b   1.000
_cell.length_c   1.000
_cell.angle_alpha   90.00
_cell.angle_beta   90.00
_cell.angle_gamma   90.00
#
_symmetry.space_group_name_H-M   'P 1'
#
loop_
_entity.id
_entity.type
_entity.pdbx_description
1 polymer ?
#
loop_
_entity_poly.entity_id
_entity_poly.type
_entity_poly.pdbx_seq_one_letter_code
_entity_poly.pdbx_strand_id
1 'polypeptide(L)'
;MAAHSAQLREQPEDLLKVSAYDRASSMLIALLVLVGIAVALIVALWLTTRNFRRPKLQSVVVLEEEPGTQNPPGSARDINPPGVEELDDLVEPDVQDTLAAVTEAVSTIAASLNAIDGAVATRGSGMGDNRKRGNGDAIPRHERWEVKYTSTTLADYVSQLEFFKIDVGAFGGGRPGVDYVYFENGVAKKRALTNPEEDERIYFVWQGGKFQQYDRSLLGQVGVPATGRVIMQFYPKDVENHLAVLEQEKRGARPLRDIQKTYFGIQGGKGNYEFYVINIEWRR
;
A
#
# COMPACT_ATOMS: atom_id res chain seq x y z
N MET A 1 -76.71 -60.37 35.60
CA MET A 1 -75.64 -60.58 34.60
C MET A 1 -75.55 -59.33 33.73
N ALA A 2 -74.33 -58.90 33.38
CA ALA A 2 -73.95 -57.64 32.74
C ALA A 2 -74.07 -56.42 33.68
N ALA A 3 -73.04 -55.96 34.40
CA ALA A 3 -71.66 -55.62 34.04
C ALA A 3 -71.54 -54.44 33.06
N HIS A 4 -70.88 -53.40 33.58
CA HIS A 4 -69.92 -52.56 32.87
C HIS A 4 -70.46 -51.49 31.92
N SER A 5 -70.66 -50.27 32.45
CA SER A 5 -70.11 -49.02 31.88
C SER A 5 -70.82 -47.79 32.47
N ALA A 6 -70.31 -47.26 33.59
CA ALA A 6 -70.50 -45.87 33.95
C ALA A 6 -69.10 -45.29 34.17
N GLN A 7 -68.65 -44.55 33.17
CA GLN A 7 -67.38 -43.85 33.12
C GLN A 7 -67.30 -42.82 34.26
N LEU A 8 -66.55 -43.13 35.32
CA LEU A 8 -65.99 -42.10 36.19
C LEU A 8 -64.72 -41.59 35.52
N ARG A 9 -64.91 -40.58 34.68
CA ARG A 9 -63.84 -39.72 34.19
C ARG A 9 -63.44 -38.84 35.38
N GLU A 10 -62.53 -39.35 36.22
CA GLU A 10 -61.86 -38.49 37.20
C GLU A 10 -61.09 -37.43 36.42
N GLN A 11 -61.48 -36.18 36.60
CA GLN A 11 -60.73 -35.06 36.07
C GLN A 11 -59.49 -34.86 36.96
N PRO A 12 -58.26 -34.87 36.42
CA PRO A 12 -57.06 -34.53 37.19
C PRO A 12 -56.94 -33.01 37.25
N GLU A 13 -57.92 -32.33 37.85
CA GLU A 13 -57.84 -30.90 38.13
C GLU A 13 -57.28 -30.75 39.55
N ASP A 14 -56.20 -29.98 39.70
CA ASP A 14 -55.64 -29.51 40.98
C ASP A 14 -54.50 -30.32 41.64
N LEU A 15 -53.47 -30.71 40.87
CA LEU A 15 -52.25 -31.35 41.41
C LEU A 15 -50.93 -30.60 41.23
N LEU A 16 -50.92 -29.27 41.00
CA LEU A 16 -49.68 -28.47 41.02
C LEU A 16 -49.91 -27.04 41.50
N LYS A 17 -50.08 -26.85 42.82
CA LYS A 17 -49.98 -25.51 43.42
C LYS A 17 -48.51 -25.10 43.49
N VAL A 18 -48.13 -24.17 42.63
CA VAL A 18 -46.78 -23.59 42.56
C VAL A 18 -46.43 -22.96 43.91
N SER A 19 -45.37 -23.44 44.57
CA SER A 19 -44.88 -22.89 45.82
C SER A 19 -44.33 -21.47 45.62
N ALA A 20 -44.42 -20.62 46.65
CA ALA A 20 -43.83 -19.27 46.61
C ALA A 20 -42.31 -19.32 46.31
N TYR A 21 -41.64 -20.39 46.76
CA TYR A 21 -40.24 -20.64 46.44
C TYR A 21 -40.02 -20.92 44.95
N ASP A 22 -40.91 -21.69 44.31
CA ASP A 22 -40.83 -22.04 42.89
C ASP A 22 -41.08 -20.81 41.99
N ARG A 23 -41.91 -19.86 42.45
CA ARG A 23 -42.07 -18.54 41.80
C ARG A 23 -40.82 -17.67 41.93
N ALA A 24 -40.18 -17.64 43.10
CA ALA A 24 -38.97 -16.86 43.31
C ALA A 24 -37.77 -17.44 42.54
N SER A 25 -37.62 -18.76 42.54
CA SER A 25 -36.55 -19.45 41.81
C SER A 25 -36.72 -19.32 40.29
N SER A 26 -37.95 -19.50 39.77
CA SER A 26 -38.21 -19.30 38.33
C SER A 26 -38.01 -17.85 37.89
N MET A 27 -38.34 -16.86 38.72
CA MET A 27 -38.05 -15.45 38.44
C MET A 27 -36.55 -15.16 38.41
N LEU A 28 -35.77 -15.71 39.36
CA LEU A 28 -34.31 -15.56 39.39
C LEU A 28 -33.63 -16.24 38.21
N ILE A 29 -34.07 -17.45 37.84
CA ILE A 29 -33.56 -18.19 36.68
C ILE A 29 -33.91 -17.42 35.39
N ALA A 30 -35.14 -16.91 35.25
CA ALA A 30 -35.53 -16.11 34.09
C ALA A 30 -34.69 -14.84 33.95
N LEU A 31 -34.41 -14.14 35.06
CA LEU A 31 -33.54 -12.96 35.07
C LEU A 31 -32.11 -13.31 34.64
N LEU A 32 -31.55 -14.40 35.17
CA LEU A 32 -30.20 -14.88 34.80
C LEU A 32 -30.11 -15.25 33.32
N VAL A 33 -31.12 -15.95 32.78
CA VAL A 33 -31.18 -16.31 31.37
C VAL A 33 -31.27 -15.06 30.49
N LEU A 34 -32.09 -14.07 30.87
CA LEU A 34 -32.23 -12.81 30.14
C LEU A 34 -30.90 -12.04 30.08
N VAL A 35 -30.21 -11.92 31.23
CA VAL A 35 -28.89 -11.28 31.28
C VAL A 35 -27.87 -12.06 30.46
N GLY A 36 -27.89 -13.39 30.54
CA GLY A 36 -27.02 -14.26 29.75
C GLY A 36 -27.20 -14.07 28.24
N ILE A 37 -28.45 -13.97 27.76
CA ILE A 37 -28.76 -13.70 26.36
C ILE A 37 -28.29 -12.31 25.94
N ALA A 38 -28.49 -11.29 26.78
CA ALA A 38 -28.03 -9.93 26.49
C ALA A 38 -26.51 -9.86 26.33
N VAL A 39 -25.76 -10.50 27.24
CA VAL A 39 -24.30 -10.58 27.15
C VAL A 39 -23.87 -11.37 25.91
N ALA A 40 -24.53 -12.50 25.61
CA ALA A 40 -24.23 -13.29 24.42
C ALA A 40 -24.47 -12.50 23.12
N LEU A 41 -25.52 -11.68 23.06
CA LEU A 41 -25.79 -10.79 21.93
C LEU A 41 -24.73 -9.70 21.80
N ILE A 42 -24.29 -9.10 22.91
CA ILE A 42 -23.20 -8.11 22.89
C ILE A 42 -21.90 -8.75 22.41
N VAL A 43 -21.58 -9.95 22.87
CA VAL A 43 -20.40 -10.70 22.42
C VAL A 43 -20.52 -11.06 20.93
N ALA A 44 -21.69 -11.50 20.47
CA ALA A 44 -21.92 -11.80 19.06
C ALA A 44 -21.78 -10.55 18.18
N LEU A 45 -22.32 -9.40 18.62
CA LEU A 45 -22.16 -8.12 17.94
C LEU A 45 -20.69 -7.67 17.94
N TRP A 46 -19.98 -7.84 19.04
CA TRP A 46 -18.55 -7.53 19.13
C TRP A 46 -17.72 -8.41 18.20
N LEU A 47 -17.98 -9.72 18.15
CA LEU A 47 -17.32 -10.66 17.25
C LEU A 47 -17.62 -10.35 15.78
N THR A 48 -18.87 -9.99 15.49
CA THR A 48 -19.30 -9.61 14.14
C THR A 48 -18.65 -8.30 13.72
N THR A 49 -18.60 -7.29 14.59
CA THR A 49 -17.95 -6.00 14.31
C THR A 49 -16.45 -6.15 14.14
N ARG A 50 -15.81 -7.08 14.87
CA ARG A 50 -14.39 -7.40 14.70
C ARG A 50 -14.08 -8.08 13.36
N ASN A 51 -15.00 -8.90 12.85
CA ASN A 51 -14.77 -9.69 11.64
C ASN A 51 -15.38 -9.08 10.36
N PHE A 52 -16.37 -8.19 10.44
CA PHE A 52 -17.04 -7.60 9.29
C PHE A 52 -16.47 -6.22 8.93
N ARG A 53 -15.67 -6.22 7.85
CA ARG A 53 -15.52 -5.16 6.86
C ARG A 53 -15.14 -3.78 7.41
N ARG A 54 -13.85 -3.48 7.29
CA ARG A 54 -13.45 -2.11 6.94
C ARG A 54 -14.25 -1.67 5.71
N PRO A 55 -14.84 -0.47 5.70
CA PRO A 55 -15.60 0.00 4.56
C PRO A 55 -14.75 -0.16 3.31
N LYS A 56 -15.33 -0.84 2.31
CA LYS A 56 -14.76 -0.91 0.97
C LYS A 56 -14.51 0.54 0.56
N LEU A 57 -13.25 0.91 0.36
CA LEU A 57 -12.82 2.25 0.00
C LEU A 57 -13.71 2.70 -1.17
N GLN A 58 -14.65 3.60 -0.90
CA GLN A 58 -15.23 4.38 -1.97
C GLN A 58 -14.05 5.15 -2.54
N SER A 59 -13.70 4.85 -3.79
CA SER A 59 -12.71 5.61 -4.53
C SER A 59 -13.27 7.01 -4.73
N VAL A 60 -13.09 7.86 -3.72
CA VAL A 60 -13.16 9.30 -3.92
C VAL A 60 -11.96 9.60 -4.81
N VAL A 61 -12.21 9.77 -6.10
CA VAL A 61 -11.22 10.29 -7.02
C VAL A 61 -10.92 11.71 -6.55
N VAL A 62 -9.80 11.87 -5.83
CA VAL A 62 -9.29 13.19 -5.48
C VAL A 62 -8.77 13.80 -6.78
N LEU A 63 -9.65 14.53 -7.46
CA LEU A 63 -9.29 15.40 -8.58
C LEU A 63 -8.47 16.56 -8.01
N GLU A 64 -7.18 16.31 -7.82
CA GLU A 64 -6.19 17.34 -7.59
C GLU A 64 -5.75 17.84 -8.97
N GLU A 65 -5.98 19.11 -9.27
CA GLU A 65 -5.38 19.72 -10.45
C GLU A 65 -3.86 19.65 -10.30
N GLU A 66 -3.18 19.05 -11.29
CA GLU A 66 -1.71 19.01 -11.31
C GLU A 66 -1.17 20.44 -11.15
N PRO A 67 -0.29 20.69 -10.16
CA PRO A 67 0.26 22.01 -9.92
C PRO A 67 1.05 22.49 -11.13
N GLY A 68 0.85 23.75 -11.54
CA GLY A 68 1.64 24.35 -12.60
C GLY A 68 2.99 24.85 -12.07
N THR A 69 4.05 24.44 -12.72
CA THR A 69 5.43 24.78 -12.38
C THR A 69 5.76 26.23 -12.72
N GLN A 70 6.00 27.07 -11.70
CA GLN A 70 6.69 28.35 -11.86
C GLN A 70 8.16 28.16 -11.51
N ASN A 71 9.01 27.88 -12.51
CA ASN A 71 10.46 27.89 -12.28
C ASN A 71 11.04 29.28 -12.59
N PRO A 72 11.84 29.87 -11.68
CA PRO A 72 12.75 30.95 -12.02
C PRO A 72 13.72 30.49 -13.13
N PRO A 73 14.09 31.37 -14.09
CA PRO A 73 15.03 30.98 -15.14
C PRO A 73 16.37 30.55 -14.52
N GLY A 74 16.73 29.27 -14.70
CA GLY A 74 18.02 28.71 -14.28
C GLY A 74 18.01 27.65 -13.17
N SER A 75 16.86 27.31 -12.58
CA SER A 75 16.77 26.22 -11.59
C SER A 75 16.33 24.90 -12.26
N ALA A 76 17.28 23.99 -12.53
CA ALA A 76 16.94 22.59 -12.63
C ALA A 76 16.51 22.12 -11.23
N ARG A 77 15.38 21.41 -11.11
CA ARG A 77 15.05 20.70 -9.88
C ARG A 77 15.96 19.47 -9.86
N ASP A 78 17.18 19.65 -9.36
CA ASP A 78 18.12 18.55 -9.17
C ASP A 78 17.42 17.46 -8.38
N ILE A 79 17.29 16.27 -8.97
CA ILE A 79 17.08 15.05 -8.20
C ILE A 79 18.28 14.98 -7.30
N ASN A 80 18.10 15.36 -6.05
CA ASN A 80 19.19 15.56 -5.11
C ASN A 80 20.02 14.26 -5.09
N PRO A 81 21.29 14.29 -5.54
CA PRO A 81 22.13 13.12 -5.47
C PRO A 81 22.25 12.72 -4.00
N PRO A 82 22.28 11.40 -3.69
CA PRO A 82 22.25 10.94 -2.31
C PRO A 82 23.34 11.66 -1.49
N GLY A 83 22.91 12.36 -0.44
CA GLY A 83 23.81 12.89 0.57
C GLY A 83 24.47 11.70 1.27
N VAL A 84 25.80 11.74 1.36
CA VAL A 84 26.66 10.70 1.93
C VAL A 84 26.47 10.46 3.45
N GLU A 85 25.36 10.89 4.04
CA GLU A 85 25.09 10.82 5.49
C GLU A 85 24.14 9.68 5.91
N GLU A 86 23.71 8.80 5.00
CA GLU A 86 22.94 7.57 5.36
C GLU A 86 23.72 6.25 5.13
N LEU A 87 25.07 6.29 5.20
CA LEU A 87 25.86 5.07 5.43
C LEU A 87 26.08 4.89 6.94
N ASP A 88 25.11 4.29 7.62
CA ASP A 88 25.40 3.61 8.89
C ASP A 88 25.51 2.10 8.65
N ASP A 89 26.71 1.60 8.98
CA ASP A 89 27.11 0.23 9.30
C ASP A 89 26.93 -0.87 8.24
N LEU A 90 27.72 -0.78 7.17
CA LEU A 90 28.19 -1.97 6.44
C LEU A 90 29.51 -2.46 7.07
N VAL A 91 29.47 -3.67 7.63
CA VAL A 91 30.66 -4.47 7.96
C VAL A 91 31.59 -4.46 6.75
N GLU A 92 32.80 -3.90 6.90
CA GLU A 92 33.83 -3.80 5.86
C GLU A 92 34.22 -5.20 5.35
N PRO A 93 34.08 -5.49 4.04
CA PRO A 93 34.93 -6.45 3.37
C PRO A 93 36.15 -5.74 2.78
N ASP A 94 37.28 -6.44 2.84
CA ASP A 94 38.64 -6.00 2.53
C ASP A 94 38.79 -5.27 1.18
N VAL A 95 39.49 -4.13 1.23
CA VAL A 95 39.52 -3.06 0.22
C VAL A 95 40.82 -3.06 -0.56
N GLN A 96 40.99 -3.99 -1.50
CA GLN A 96 42.08 -3.86 -2.48
C GLN A 96 41.73 -4.15 -3.94
N ASP A 97 40.58 -4.77 -4.25
CA ASP A 97 40.16 -5.05 -5.64
C ASP A 97 38.80 -4.45 -6.07
N THR A 98 38.12 -3.67 -5.22
CA THR A 98 36.74 -3.19 -5.48
C THR A 98 36.63 -1.78 -6.09
N LEU A 99 37.69 -0.96 -6.08
CA LEU A 99 37.61 0.45 -6.49
C LEU A 99 37.37 0.67 -7.99
N ALA A 100 37.86 -0.24 -8.85
CA ALA A 100 37.62 -0.15 -10.30
C ALA A 100 36.18 -0.55 -10.68
N ALA A 101 35.64 -1.60 -10.04
CA ALA A 101 34.30 -2.11 -10.31
C ALA A 101 33.18 -1.19 -9.78
N VAL A 102 33.41 -0.52 -8.64
CA VAL A 102 32.45 0.43 -8.06
C VAL A 102 32.34 1.70 -8.90
N THR A 103 33.43 2.17 -9.52
CA THR A 103 33.42 3.35 -10.40
C THR A 103 32.62 3.10 -11.68
N GLU A 104 32.77 1.91 -12.29
CA GLU A 104 32.04 1.54 -13.50
C GLU A 104 30.54 1.31 -13.24
N ALA A 105 30.20 0.73 -12.08
CA ALA A 105 28.82 0.55 -11.66
C ALA A 105 28.10 1.87 -11.38
N VAL A 106 28.75 2.82 -10.69
CA VAL A 106 28.20 4.16 -10.41
C VAL A 106 28.06 4.96 -11.72
N SER A 107 29.03 4.88 -12.62
CA SER A 107 28.97 5.54 -13.93
C SER A 107 27.83 4.99 -14.80
N THR A 108 27.59 3.67 -14.78
CA THR A 108 26.49 3.04 -15.52
C THR A 108 25.12 3.43 -14.97
N ILE A 109 24.99 3.56 -13.64
CA ILE A 109 23.77 4.03 -12.98
C ILE A 109 23.52 5.51 -13.31
N ALA A 110 24.55 6.35 -13.21
CA ALA A 110 24.47 7.75 -13.58
C ALA A 110 24.13 7.93 -15.07
N ALA A 111 24.72 7.13 -15.97
CA ALA A 111 24.40 7.14 -17.39
C ALA A 111 22.98 6.64 -17.68
N SER A 112 22.48 5.67 -16.91
CA SER A 112 21.10 5.18 -17.04
C SER A 112 20.08 6.18 -16.49
N LEU A 113 20.41 6.88 -15.40
CA LEU A 113 19.63 7.98 -14.85
C LEU A 113 19.64 9.18 -15.80
N ASN A 114 20.78 9.54 -16.38
CA ASN A 114 20.91 10.54 -17.43
C ASN A 114 20.22 10.12 -18.73
N ALA A 115 20.08 8.82 -19.00
CA ALA A 115 19.30 8.32 -20.13
C ALA A 115 17.79 8.37 -19.84
N ILE A 116 17.35 8.26 -18.58
CA ILE A 116 15.98 8.59 -18.19
C ILE A 116 15.76 10.09 -18.31
N ASP A 117 16.62 10.91 -17.73
CA ASP A 117 16.53 12.37 -17.82
C ASP A 117 16.60 12.82 -19.29
N GLY A 118 17.47 12.21 -20.09
CA GLY A 118 17.59 12.42 -21.52
C GLY A 118 16.40 11.90 -22.34
N ALA A 119 15.77 10.79 -21.96
CA ALA A 119 14.55 10.28 -22.60
C ALA A 119 13.29 11.08 -22.22
N VAL A 120 13.31 11.71 -21.04
CA VAL A 120 12.30 12.67 -20.58
C VAL A 120 12.56 14.04 -21.22
N ALA A 121 13.81 14.47 -21.38
CA ALA A 121 14.23 15.73 -22.01
C ALA A 121 14.20 15.69 -23.55
N THR A 122 14.28 14.51 -24.18
CA THR A 122 14.06 14.37 -25.63
C THR A 122 12.59 14.34 -26.02
N ARG A 123 11.68 14.32 -25.04
CA ARG A 123 10.24 14.50 -25.20
C ARG A 123 9.78 15.86 -24.68
N GLY A 124 10.22 16.90 -25.40
CA GLY A 124 9.69 18.25 -25.26
C GLY A 124 10.77 19.32 -25.12
N SER A 125 11.09 19.97 -26.25
CA SER A 125 11.63 21.32 -26.34
C SER A 125 12.63 21.76 -25.26
N GLY A 126 13.91 21.56 -25.54
CA GLY A 126 14.94 22.51 -25.14
C GLY A 126 15.40 22.40 -23.69
N MET A 127 16.70 22.59 -23.52
CA MET A 127 17.32 22.91 -22.25
C MET A 127 16.64 24.18 -21.67
N GLY A 128 15.68 24.00 -20.77
CA GLY A 128 15.00 25.08 -20.07
C GLY A 128 13.55 25.28 -20.49
N ASP A 129 12.63 24.71 -19.71
CA ASP A 129 11.43 25.35 -19.15
C ASP A 129 10.37 24.29 -18.84
N ASN A 130 10.42 23.69 -17.63
CA ASN A 130 9.45 22.69 -17.18
C ASN A 130 8.06 23.29 -16.86
N ARG A 131 7.67 24.45 -17.40
CA ARG A 131 6.37 25.09 -17.17
C ARG A 131 5.24 24.25 -17.75
N LYS A 132 4.60 23.41 -16.93
CA LYS A 132 3.29 22.83 -17.23
C LYS A 132 2.21 23.87 -16.94
N ARG A 133 1.23 23.97 -17.83
CA ARG A 133 0.09 24.89 -17.71
C ARG A 133 -0.83 24.41 -16.58
N GLY A 134 -0.63 24.94 -15.38
CA GLY A 134 -1.43 24.66 -14.18
C GLY A 134 -1.39 25.84 -13.22
N ASN A 135 -2.31 25.90 -12.26
CA ASN A 135 -2.41 26.98 -11.30
C ASN A 135 -2.02 26.48 -9.90
N GLY A 136 -0.73 26.35 -9.61
CA GLY A 136 -0.31 25.99 -8.24
C GLY A 136 1.17 25.68 -8.07
N ASP A 137 1.78 26.26 -7.03
CA ASP A 137 3.18 26.05 -6.61
C ASP A 137 3.40 24.74 -5.81
N ALA A 138 2.44 23.82 -5.84
CA ALA A 138 2.56 22.56 -5.10
C ALA A 138 3.53 21.58 -5.80
N ILE A 139 4.21 20.73 -5.03
CA ILE A 139 5.03 19.66 -5.61
C ILE A 139 4.08 18.54 -6.06
N PRO A 140 4.22 17.99 -7.28
CA PRO A 140 3.33 16.93 -7.76
C PRO A 140 3.54 15.63 -6.98
N ARG A 141 2.51 14.75 -6.99
CA ARG A 141 2.47 13.51 -6.20
C ARG A 141 3.71 12.64 -6.37
N HIS A 142 4.17 12.48 -7.62
CA HIS A 142 5.32 11.63 -7.96
C HIS A 142 6.66 12.16 -7.43
N GLU A 143 6.76 13.47 -7.18
CA GLU A 143 7.96 14.08 -6.59
C GLU A 143 7.90 14.14 -5.05
N ARG A 144 6.70 14.37 -4.47
CA ARG A 144 6.56 14.53 -3.01
C ARG A 144 6.38 13.21 -2.24
N TRP A 145 5.93 12.14 -2.90
CA TRP A 145 5.63 10.88 -2.22
C TRP A 145 6.82 9.95 -2.12
N GLU A 146 6.96 9.31 -0.95
CA GLU A 146 7.94 8.27 -0.72
C GLU A 146 7.30 7.11 0.05
N VAL A 147 7.47 5.89 -0.44
CA VAL A 147 6.89 4.68 0.17
C VAL A 147 7.98 3.91 0.89
N LYS A 148 7.84 3.77 2.21
CA LYS A 148 8.74 3.02 3.09
C LYS A 148 8.18 1.64 3.39
N TYR A 149 8.85 0.63 2.86
CA TYR A 149 8.53 -0.76 3.12
C TYR A 149 9.22 -1.23 4.41
N THR A 150 8.52 -2.07 5.18
CA THR A 150 9.01 -2.61 6.47
C THR A 150 9.23 -4.12 6.43
N SER A 151 9.05 -4.76 5.27
CA SER A 151 9.14 -6.21 5.12
C SER A 151 10.53 -6.74 5.47
N THR A 152 10.55 -7.87 6.16
CA THR A 152 11.77 -8.57 6.58
C THR A 152 12.20 -9.62 5.57
N THR A 153 11.25 -10.24 4.87
CA THR A 153 11.50 -11.30 3.89
C THR A 153 11.06 -10.91 2.48
N LEU A 154 11.66 -11.55 1.47
CA LEU A 154 11.24 -11.42 0.07
C LEU A 154 9.79 -11.88 -0.13
N ALA A 155 9.37 -12.95 0.58
CA ALA A 155 8.01 -13.49 0.46
C ALA A 155 6.94 -12.51 1.00
N ASP A 156 7.22 -11.88 2.15
CA ASP A 156 6.31 -10.85 2.71
C ASP A 156 6.22 -9.63 1.79
N TYR A 157 7.35 -9.27 1.18
CA TYR A 157 7.42 -8.18 0.22
C TYR A 157 6.62 -8.47 -1.06
N VAL A 158 6.78 -9.66 -1.66
CA VAL A 158 5.97 -10.10 -2.81
C VAL A 158 4.48 -10.10 -2.46
N SER A 159 4.12 -10.58 -1.27
CA SER A 159 2.72 -10.59 -0.80
C SER A 159 2.13 -9.17 -0.72
N GLN A 160 2.93 -8.17 -0.36
CA GLN A 160 2.51 -6.76 -0.37
C GLN A 160 2.33 -6.23 -1.79
N LEU A 161 3.30 -6.47 -2.68
CA LEU A 161 3.22 -6.05 -4.08
C LEU A 161 1.99 -6.66 -4.77
N GLU A 162 1.75 -7.95 -4.56
CA GLU A 162 0.58 -8.66 -5.11
C GLU A 162 -0.74 -8.10 -4.57
N PHE A 163 -0.83 -7.89 -3.25
CA PHE A 163 -2.05 -7.37 -2.61
C PHE A 163 -2.45 -6.00 -3.18
N PHE A 164 -1.47 -5.11 -3.36
CA PHE A 164 -1.69 -3.78 -3.91
C PHE A 164 -1.66 -3.73 -5.45
N LYS A 165 -1.40 -4.87 -6.11
CA LYS A 165 -1.23 -4.97 -7.57
C LYS A 165 -0.18 -3.98 -8.11
N ILE A 166 0.91 -3.85 -7.37
CA ILE A 166 2.06 -3.03 -7.77
C ILE A 166 2.94 -3.90 -8.66
N ASP A 167 3.23 -3.39 -9.85
CA ASP A 167 4.10 -4.07 -10.81
C ASP A 167 5.54 -3.57 -10.66
N VAL A 168 6.51 -4.46 -10.81
CA VAL A 168 7.93 -4.11 -10.88
C VAL A 168 8.35 -4.07 -12.33
N GLY A 169 8.88 -2.95 -12.82
CA GLY A 169 9.34 -2.81 -14.19
C GLY A 169 10.84 -2.57 -14.31
N ALA A 170 11.39 -2.96 -15.46
CA ALA A 170 12.75 -2.61 -15.87
C ALA A 170 12.72 -1.82 -17.19
N PHE A 171 13.42 -0.69 -17.21
CA PHE A 171 13.54 0.18 -18.38
C PHE A 171 14.99 0.50 -18.72
N GLY A 172 15.26 0.77 -19.99
CA GLY A 172 16.61 1.08 -20.49
C GLY A 172 17.43 -0.17 -20.82
N GLY A 173 18.76 -0.02 -20.85
CA GLY A 173 19.69 -1.10 -21.23
C GLY A 173 19.66 -1.43 -22.73
N GLY A 174 19.40 -0.43 -23.58
CA GLY A 174 19.35 -0.58 -25.04
C GLY A 174 18.11 -1.31 -25.58
N ARG A 175 17.12 -1.59 -24.73
CA ARG A 175 15.84 -2.19 -25.12
C ARG A 175 14.73 -1.13 -25.15
N PRO A 176 13.97 -1.03 -26.26
CA PRO A 176 12.77 -0.19 -26.28
C PRO A 176 11.69 -0.79 -25.38
N GLY A 177 11.00 0.05 -24.62
CA GLY A 177 9.87 -0.36 -23.77
C GLY A 177 10.23 -0.74 -22.34
N VAL A 178 9.21 -1.17 -21.60
CA VAL A 178 9.30 -1.58 -20.20
C VAL A 178 8.94 -3.05 -20.08
N ASP A 179 9.80 -3.82 -19.42
CA ASP A 179 9.48 -5.19 -19.01
C ASP A 179 8.88 -5.16 -17.61
N TYR A 180 7.60 -5.47 -17.48
CA TYR A 180 6.89 -5.55 -16.21
C TYR A 180 6.90 -6.97 -15.66
N VAL A 181 6.89 -7.04 -14.34
CA VAL A 181 6.66 -8.21 -13.53
C VAL A 181 5.49 -7.91 -12.62
N TYR A 182 4.47 -8.76 -12.72
CA TYR A 182 3.29 -8.72 -11.88
C TYR A 182 3.13 -10.06 -11.17
N PHE A 183 2.34 -10.09 -10.11
CA PHE A 183 2.16 -11.27 -9.27
C PHE A 183 0.72 -11.76 -9.35
N GLU A 184 0.56 -13.07 -9.48
CA GLU A 184 -0.74 -13.71 -9.47
C GLU A 184 -0.66 -15.06 -8.74
N ASN A 185 -1.39 -15.18 -7.63
CA ASN A 185 -1.35 -16.32 -6.71
C ASN A 185 0.06 -16.60 -6.17
N GLY A 186 0.80 -15.54 -5.82
CA GLY A 186 2.19 -15.63 -5.33
C GLY A 186 3.23 -15.97 -6.40
N VAL A 187 2.84 -16.06 -7.67
CA VAL A 187 3.74 -16.40 -8.78
C VAL A 187 4.05 -15.15 -9.61
N ALA A 188 5.34 -14.88 -9.81
CA ALA A 188 5.81 -13.81 -10.69
C ALA A 188 5.55 -14.16 -12.16
N LYS A 189 4.94 -13.24 -12.89
CA LYS A 189 4.68 -13.32 -14.33
C LYS A 189 5.22 -12.06 -15.01
N LYS A 190 5.63 -12.18 -16.28
CA LYS A 190 6.16 -11.04 -17.05
C LYS A 190 5.21 -10.57 -18.14
N ARG A 191 5.26 -9.28 -18.44
CA ARG A 191 4.62 -8.63 -19.59
C ARG A 191 5.54 -7.55 -20.12
N ALA A 192 5.75 -7.51 -21.43
CA ALA A 192 6.48 -6.40 -22.06
C ALA A 192 5.50 -5.38 -22.63
N LEU A 193 5.82 -4.10 -22.47
CA LEU A 193 5.13 -3.01 -23.15
C LEU A 193 6.11 -2.34 -24.09
N THR A 194 5.79 -2.37 -25.38
CA THR A 194 6.66 -1.80 -26.41
C THR A 194 6.59 -0.27 -26.42
N ASN A 195 5.43 0.30 -26.10
CA ASN A 195 5.23 1.74 -26.01
C ASN A 195 5.06 2.17 -24.54
N PRO A 196 6.12 2.64 -23.87
CA PRO A 196 6.04 3.05 -22.47
C PRO A 196 5.18 4.29 -22.24
N GLU A 197 4.85 5.07 -23.29
CA GLU A 197 3.97 6.24 -23.16
C GLU A 197 2.51 5.88 -22.87
N GLU A 198 2.10 4.64 -23.13
CA GLU A 198 0.73 4.19 -22.88
C GLU A 198 0.46 3.91 -21.39
N ASP A 199 1.50 3.86 -20.56
CA ASP A 199 1.37 3.60 -19.13
C ASP A 199 1.41 4.90 -18.32
N GLU A 200 0.24 5.42 -17.98
CA GLU A 200 0.05 6.66 -17.19
C GLU A 200 0.14 6.44 -15.66
N ARG A 201 0.56 5.25 -15.22
CA ARG A 201 0.73 4.96 -13.79
C ARG A 201 1.88 5.75 -13.20
N ILE A 202 1.68 6.22 -11.97
CA ILE A 202 2.78 6.78 -11.19
C ILE A 202 3.81 5.67 -10.92
N TYR A 203 5.09 6.03 -11.05
CA TYR A 203 6.17 5.11 -10.77
C TYR A 203 7.15 5.69 -9.75
N PHE A 204 7.75 4.79 -8.97
CA PHE A 204 8.80 5.12 -8.02
C PHE A 204 10.07 4.35 -8.35
N VAL A 205 11.21 5.01 -8.14
CA VAL A 205 12.54 4.41 -8.27
C VAL A 205 13.17 4.30 -6.90
N TRP A 206 13.89 3.19 -6.68
CA TRP A 206 14.67 3.01 -5.47
C TRP A 206 15.95 3.86 -5.51
N GLN A 207 16.25 4.51 -4.40
CA GLN A 207 17.56 5.16 -4.20
C GLN A 207 18.65 4.17 -3.75
N GLY A 208 18.30 2.90 -3.56
CA GLY A 208 19.21 1.83 -3.15
C GLY A 208 18.57 0.87 -2.16
N GLY A 209 19.41 0.08 -1.48
CA GLY A 209 19.01 -0.74 -0.35
C GLY A 209 18.40 -2.11 -0.69
N LYS A 210 17.94 -2.82 0.35
CA LYS A 210 17.49 -4.22 0.26
C LYS A 210 16.31 -4.44 -0.69
N PHE A 211 15.38 -3.49 -0.79
CA PHE A 211 14.18 -3.63 -1.62
C PHE A 211 14.49 -3.51 -3.11
N GLN A 212 15.49 -2.71 -3.48
CA GLN A 212 16.01 -2.70 -4.85
C GLN A 212 16.58 -4.07 -5.25
N GLN A 213 17.27 -4.74 -4.32
CA GLN A 213 17.81 -6.09 -4.55
C GLN A 213 16.68 -7.13 -4.66
N TYR A 214 15.58 -6.96 -3.90
CA TYR A 214 14.39 -7.79 -4.04
C TYR A 214 13.76 -7.63 -5.42
N ASP A 215 13.53 -6.40 -5.89
CA ASP A 215 12.98 -6.16 -7.22
C ASP A 215 13.89 -6.74 -8.32
N ARG A 216 15.21 -6.60 -8.18
CA ARG A 216 16.18 -7.21 -9.08
C ARG A 216 16.07 -8.74 -9.11
N SER A 217 15.90 -9.35 -7.94
CA SER A 217 15.72 -10.80 -7.82
C SER A 217 14.40 -11.26 -8.47
N LEU A 218 13.32 -10.50 -8.31
CA LEU A 218 12.01 -10.79 -8.89
C LEU A 218 12.04 -10.70 -10.42
N LEU A 219 12.71 -9.68 -10.97
CA LEU A 219 12.97 -9.58 -12.41
C LEU A 219 13.77 -10.78 -12.94
N GLY A 220 14.81 -11.18 -12.19
CA GLY A 220 15.65 -12.33 -12.53
C GLY A 220 14.88 -13.65 -12.57
N GLN A 221 13.93 -13.87 -11.64
CA GLN A 221 13.13 -15.11 -11.58
C GLN A 221 12.31 -15.37 -12.85
N VAL A 222 11.87 -14.32 -13.54
CA VAL A 222 11.10 -14.43 -14.79
C VAL A 222 11.96 -14.22 -16.05
N GLY A 223 13.28 -14.15 -15.87
CA GLY A 223 14.25 -14.00 -16.96
C GLY A 223 14.28 -12.59 -17.58
N VAL A 224 13.91 -11.56 -16.82
CA VAL A 224 14.06 -10.16 -17.23
C VAL A 224 15.43 -9.67 -16.75
N PRO A 225 16.36 -9.30 -17.66
CA PRO A 225 17.65 -8.77 -17.24
C PRO A 225 17.45 -7.40 -16.60
N ALA A 226 18.14 -7.15 -15.49
CA ALA A 226 18.09 -5.90 -14.73
C ALA A 226 19.41 -5.11 -14.78
N THR A 227 20.49 -5.70 -15.29
CA THR A 227 21.80 -5.05 -15.39
C THR A 227 21.75 -3.90 -16.41
N GLY A 228 22.25 -2.73 -16.02
CA GLY A 228 22.22 -1.53 -16.88
C GLY A 228 20.82 -0.98 -17.15
N ARG A 229 19.84 -1.38 -16.32
CA ARG A 229 18.45 -0.95 -16.42
C ARG A 229 18.01 -0.30 -15.13
N VAL A 230 17.08 0.63 -15.24
CA VAL A 230 16.45 1.25 -14.09
C VAL A 230 15.22 0.45 -13.70
N ILE A 231 15.20 0.07 -12.43
CA ILE A 231 14.13 -0.71 -11.81
C ILE A 231 13.13 0.28 -11.21
N MET A 232 11.86 0.11 -11.55
CA MET A 232 10.77 0.99 -11.17
C MET A 232 9.61 0.18 -10.59
N GLN A 233 8.82 0.81 -9.73
CA GLN A 233 7.58 0.26 -9.21
C GLN A 233 6.40 1.06 -9.73
N PHE A 234 5.45 0.40 -10.37
CA PHE A 234 4.29 1.02 -11.00
C PHE A 234 3.05 0.81 -10.14
N TYR A 235 2.48 1.91 -9.67
CA TYR A 235 1.35 1.88 -8.76
C TYR A 235 0.05 2.05 -9.54
N PRO A 236 -0.96 1.18 -9.32
CA PRO A 236 -2.23 1.32 -10.00
C PRO A 236 -2.98 2.58 -9.52
N LYS A 237 -3.85 3.12 -10.37
CA LYS A 237 -4.62 4.35 -10.07
C LYS A 237 -5.46 4.25 -8.79
N ASP A 238 -5.96 3.07 -8.45
CA ASP A 238 -6.69 2.86 -7.20
C ASP A 238 -5.81 3.09 -5.97
N VAL A 239 -4.56 2.63 -6.00
CA VAL A 239 -3.60 2.84 -4.90
C VAL A 239 -3.17 4.30 -4.88
N GLU A 240 -2.89 4.91 -6.04
CA GLU A 240 -2.56 6.34 -6.13
C GLU A 240 -3.64 7.21 -5.48
N ASN A 241 -4.91 6.98 -5.83
CA ASN A 241 -6.05 7.69 -5.25
C ASN A 241 -6.17 7.44 -3.74
N HIS A 242 -5.94 6.21 -3.28
CA HIS A 242 -5.97 5.88 -1.86
C HIS A 242 -4.89 6.62 -1.07
N LEU A 243 -3.65 6.69 -1.59
CA LEU A 243 -2.56 7.45 -0.98
C LEU A 243 -2.89 8.95 -0.92
N ALA A 244 -3.52 9.51 -1.96
CA ALA A 244 -3.97 10.90 -1.97
C ALA A 244 -4.99 11.20 -0.85
N VAL A 245 -5.94 10.28 -0.63
CA VAL A 245 -6.92 10.41 0.46
C VAL A 245 -6.21 10.39 1.81
N LEU A 246 -5.29 9.44 2.04
CA LEU A 246 -4.54 9.35 3.30
C LEU A 246 -3.70 10.60 3.57
N GLU A 247 -3.05 11.16 2.54
CA GLU A 247 -2.31 12.43 2.65
C GLU A 247 -3.25 13.59 3.01
N GLN A 248 -4.40 13.69 2.34
CA GLN A 248 -5.40 14.73 2.60
C GLN A 248 -5.94 14.65 4.04
N GLU A 249 -6.26 13.45 4.52
CA GLU A 249 -6.71 13.20 5.89
C GLU A 249 -5.65 13.61 6.91
N LYS A 250 -4.37 13.23 6.68
CA LYS A 250 -3.27 13.58 7.58
C LYS A 250 -2.94 15.07 7.58
N ARG A 251 -3.01 15.72 6.42
CA ARG A 251 -2.76 17.16 6.23
C ARG A 251 -3.83 18.03 6.90
N GLY A 252 -5.07 17.59 6.89
CA GLY A 252 -6.22 18.39 7.34
C GLY A 252 -6.37 19.66 6.52
N ALA A 253 -6.44 20.82 7.18
CA ALA A 253 -6.71 22.11 6.55
C ALA A 253 -5.48 22.82 5.95
N ARG A 254 -4.25 22.35 6.21
CA ARG A 254 -3.03 22.98 5.68
C ARG A 254 -2.99 22.86 4.16
N PRO A 255 -2.59 23.85 3.36
CA PRO A 255 -2.64 23.75 1.90
C PRO A 255 -1.59 22.77 1.34
N LEU A 256 -1.86 22.19 0.16
CA LEU A 256 -0.97 21.21 -0.51
C LEU A 256 0.41 21.79 -0.84
N ARG A 257 0.49 23.09 -1.13
CA ARG A 257 1.76 23.79 -1.46
C ARG A 257 2.77 23.82 -0.31
N ASP A 258 2.31 23.63 0.93
CA ASP A 258 3.17 23.64 2.11
C ASP A 258 3.85 22.28 2.32
N ILE A 259 3.44 21.24 1.57
CA ILE A 259 4.05 19.92 1.67
C ILE A 259 5.37 19.91 0.90
N GLN A 260 6.42 19.42 1.57
CA GLN A 260 7.70 19.10 0.95
C GLN A 260 7.74 17.63 0.57
N LYS A 261 7.50 16.73 1.53
CA LYS A 261 7.45 15.28 1.33
C LYS A 261 6.35 14.63 2.16
N THR A 262 5.79 13.54 1.65
CA THR A 262 4.87 12.66 2.39
C THR A 262 5.43 11.25 2.38
N TYR A 263 5.64 10.71 3.57
CA TYR A 263 6.17 9.36 3.77
C TYR A 263 5.01 8.41 4.08
N PHE A 264 4.82 7.41 3.23
CA PHE A 264 3.85 6.35 3.44
C PHE A 264 4.55 5.11 3.97
N GLY A 265 3.90 4.41 4.90
CA GLY A 265 4.30 3.10 5.39
C GLY A 265 3.28 2.06 4.98
N ILE A 266 3.72 0.81 4.95
CA ILE A 266 2.83 -0.35 4.82
C ILE A 266 2.79 -1.06 6.16
N GLN A 267 1.58 -1.33 6.64
CA GLN A 267 1.33 -2.12 7.85
C GLN A 267 0.43 -3.32 7.56
N GLY A 268 0.43 -4.27 8.48
CA GLY A 268 -0.38 -5.49 8.39
C GLY A 268 0.41 -6.73 7.95
N GLY A 269 -0.32 -7.82 7.70
CA GLY A 269 0.27 -9.12 7.36
C GLY A 269 -0.80 -10.16 7.05
N LYS A 270 -0.40 -11.24 6.35
CA LYS A 270 -1.27 -12.37 5.95
C LYS A 270 -2.49 -11.96 5.14
N GLY A 271 -2.29 -11.14 4.11
CA GLY A 271 -3.35 -10.75 3.16
C GLY A 271 -4.26 -9.60 3.61
N ASN A 272 -3.89 -8.89 4.68
CA ASN A 272 -4.54 -7.64 5.08
C ASN A 272 -3.47 -6.57 5.25
N TYR A 273 -3.08 -5.96 4.14
CA TYR A 273 -2.13 -4.86 4.12
C TYR A 273 -2.86 -3.53 3.98
N GLU A 274 -2.29 -2.49 4.59
CA GLU A 274 -2.86 -1.15 4.53
C GLU A 274 -1.74 -0.11 4.48
N PHE A 275 -1.95 0.93 3.70
CA PHE A 275 -1.10 2.11 3.70
C PHE A 275 -1.47 3.05 4.85
N TYR A 276 -0.47 3.69 5.42
CA TYR A 276 -0.66 4.76 6.40
C TYR A 276 0.37 5.85 6.18
N VAL A 277 0.06 7.08 6.60
CA VAL A 277 1.03 8.17 6.56
C VAL A 277 1.92 8.10 7.79
N ILE A 278 3.22 7.87 7.58
CA ILE A 278 4.25 7.92 8.62
C ILE A 278 4.42 9.36 9.07
N ASN A 279 4.71 10.25 8.12
CA ASN A 279 4.96 11.67 8.39
C ASN A 279 4.71 12.52 7.14
N ILE A 280 4.40 13.81 7.35
CA ILE A 280 4.43 14.85 6.33
C ILE A 280 5.51 15.85 6.73
N GLU A 281 6.50 16.00 5.86
CA GLU A 281 7.49 17.06 5.94
C GLU A 281 6.95 18.33 5.29
N TRP A 282 7.08 19.44 5.99
CA TRP A 282 6.54 20.73 5.58
C TRP A 282 7.67 21.62 5.09
N ARG A 283 7.39 22.42 4.06
CA ARG A 283 8.28 23.50 3.65
C ARG A 283 8.45 24.47 4.83
N ARG A 284 9.70 24.87 5.09
CA ARG A 284 10.03 25.90 6.09
C ARG A 284 9.93 27.29 5.49
#